data_AF-A0A7X6YMX5-F1
#
_entry.id   AF-A0A7X6YMX5-F1
#
_cell.length_a   1.000
_cell.length_b   1.000
_cell.length_c   1.000
_cell.angle_alpha   90.00
_cell.angle_beta   90.00
_cell.angle_gamma   90.00
#
_symmetry.space_group_name_H-M   'P 1'
#
loop_
_entity.id
_entity.type
_entity.pdbx_description
1 polymer ?
#
loop_
_entity_poly.entity_id
_entity_poly.type
_entity_poly.pdbx_seq_one_letter_code
_entity_poly.pdbx_strand_id
1 'polypeptide(L)'
;MLPLIGLLIGLIVGLFVSVPIPAAWAPYLALLVLSGVDILLAVLNKKNEDKNVQGNFLLEFFANTVMAVFLAALGQLINFELSTIIAFVFTYRIFKNFREIVADLYRRLKERRDSARAEINEVTASHGGEEAKNKK
;
A
#
# COMPACT_ATOMS: atom_id res chain seq x y z
N MET A 1 -11.33 1.29 -3.56
CA MET A 1 -11.73 2.66 -3.18
C MET A 1 -12.42 2.66 -1.81
N LEU A 2 -13.30 1.69 -1.53
CA LEU A 2 -13.95 1.53 -0.22
C LEU A 2 -12.99 1.54 1.00
N PRO A 3 -11.82 0.86 0.99
CA PRO A 3 -10.95 0.81 2.18
C PRO A 3 -10.28 2.15 2.51
N LEU A 4 -9.90 2.93 1.49
CA LEU A 4 -9.23 4.23 1.66
C LEU A 4 -10.19 5.27 2.26
N ILE A 5 -11.45 5.23 1.85
CA ILE A 5 -12.51 6.09 2.39
C ILE A 5 -12.77 5.76 3.86
N GLY A 6 -12.84 4.47 4.21
CA GLY A 6 -13.00 4.02 5.60
C GLY A 6 -11.87 4.49 6.51
N LEU A 7 -10.61 4.45 6.05
CA LEU A 7 -9.47 4.99 6.78
C LEU A 7 -9.62 6.49 7.01
N LEU A 8 -9.93 7.25 5.95
CA LEU A 8 -10.00 8.70 6.04
C LEU A 8 -11.10 9.14 7.01
N ILE A 9 -12.25 8.48 6.98
CA ILE A 9 -13.35 8.70 7.93
C ILE A 9 -12.89 8.35 9.35
N GLY A 10 -12.29 7.18 9.56
CA GLY A 10 -11.80 6.76 10.87
C GLY A 10 -10.73 7.69 11.46
N LEU A 11 -9.83 8.21 10.63
CA LEU A 11 -8.80 9.17 11.01
C LEU A 11 -9.42 10.50 11.45
N ILE A 12 -10.35 11.02 10.65
CA ILE A 12 -11.07 12.28 10.96
C ILE A 12 -11.81 12.11 12.28
N VAL A 13 -12.61 11.05 12.43
CA VAL A 13 -13.36 10.78 13.66
C VAL A 13 -12.42 10.66 14.86
N GLY A 14 -11.32 9.89 14.73
CA GLY A 14 -10.33 9.72 15.80
C GLY A 14 -9.67 11.04 16.23
N LEU A 15 -9.48 11.99 15.32
CA LEU A 15 -8.88 13.29 15.62
C LEU A 15 -9.83 14.22 16.40
N PHE A 16 -11.14 14.12 16.16
CA PHE A 16 -12.16 14.91 16.87
C PHE A 16 -12.62 14.27 18.19
N VAL A 17 -12.35 12.98 18.39
CA VAL A 17 -12.70 12.26 19.62
C VAL A 17 -11.57 12.41 20.64
N SER A 18 -11.72 13.36 21.56
CA SER A 18 -10.81 13.55 22.69
C SER A 18 -11.17 12.62 23.85
N VAL A 19 -10.93 11.31 23.67
CA VAL A 19 -11.05 10.34 24.76
C VAL A 19 -9.69 10.22 25.44
N PRO A 20 -9.58 10.44 26.76
CA PRO A 20 -8.32 10.25 27.47
C PRO A 20 -7.93 8.77 27.43
N ILE A 21 -6.86 8.47 26.71
CA ILE A 21 -6.35 7.10 26.56
C ILE A 21 -5.31 6.86 27.66
N PRO A 22 -5.50 5.88 28.55
CA PRO A 22 -4.49 5.53 29.54
C PRO A 22 -3.17 5.10 28.87
N ALA A 23 -2.03 5.50 29.43
CA ALA A 23 -0.72 5.24 28.84
C ALA A 23 -0.44 3.73 28.58
N ALA A 24 -1.00 2.84 29.41
CA ALA A 24 -0.88 1.39 29.24
C ALA A 24 -1.51 0.87 27.93
N TRP A 25 -2.48 1.58 27.36
CA TRP A 25 -3.19 1.18 26.13
C TRP A 25 -2.54 1.73 24.86
N ALA A 26 -1.69 2.75 24.99
CA ALA A 26 -1.01 3.40 23.88
C ALA A 26 -0.26 2.43 22.94
N PRO A 27 0.57 1.47 23.41
CA PRO A 27 1.30 0.58 22.50
C PRO A 27 0.36 -0.33 21.69
N TYR A 28 -0.73 -0.80 22.29
CA TYR A 28 -1.69 -1.66 21.60
C TYR A 28 -2.47 -0.92 20.52
N LEU A 29 -2.89 0.31 20.81
CA LEU A 29 -3.55 1.18 19.83
C LEU A 29 -2.62 1.54 18.68
N ALA A 30 -1.34 1.82 18.96
CA ALA A 30 -0.35 2.07 17.92
C ALA A 30 -0.22 0.87 16.97
N LEU A 31 -0.17 -0.35 17.50
CA LEU A 31 -0.12 -1.58 16.69
C LEU A 31 -1.38 -1.78 15.84
N LEU A 32 -2.56 -1.47 16.39
CA LEU A 32 -3.82 -1.53 15.65
C LEU A 32 -3.83 -0.57 14.46
N VAL A 33 -3.41 0.68 14.68
CA VAL A 33 -3.31 1.69 13.61
C VAL A 33 -2.29 1.26 12.56
N LEU A 34 -1.09 0.83 12.98
CA LEU A 34 -0.02 0.37 12.09
C LEU A 34 -0.46 -0.81 11.21
N SER A 35 -1.11 -1.83 11.80
CA SER A 35 -1.64 -2.98 11.06
C SER A 35 -2.70 -2.56 10.04
N GLY A 36 -3.54 -1.58 10.40
CA GLY A 36 -4.55 -1.02 9.50
C GLY A 36 -3.92 -0.36 8.27
N VAL A 37 -2.92 0.50 8.49
CA VAL A 37 -2.20 1.18 7.41
C VAL A 37 -1.48 0.17 6.51
N ASP A 38 -0.78 -0.81 7.09
CA ASP A 38 -0.08 -1.86 6.34
C ASP A 38 -1.01 -2.60 5.38
N ILE A 39 -2.19 -3.02 5.85
CA ILE A 39 -3.13 -3.81 5.04
C ILE A 39 -3.80 -2.98 3.97
N LEU A 40 -4.06 -1.70 4.23
CA LEU A 40 -4.53 -0.81 3.18
C LEU A 40 -3.52 -0.73 2.04
N LEU A 41 -2.24 -0.55 2.33
CA LEU A 41 -1.20 -0.54 1.30
C LEU A 41 -1.06 -1.90 0.59
N ALA A 42 -1.14 -3.00 1.33
CA ALA A 42 -1.11 -4.34 0.75
C ALA A 42 -2.28 -4.58 -0.22
N VAL A 43 -3.49 -4.16 0.15
CA VAL A 43 -4.70 -4.27 -0.71
C VAL A 43 -4.60 -3.35 -1.93
N LEU A 44 -4.03 -2.15 -1.79
CA LEU A 44 -3.77 -1.27 -2.93
C LEU A 44 -2.83 -1.92 -3.94
N ASN A 45 -1.82 -2.64 -3.47
CA ASN A 45 -0.82 -3.32 -4.30
C ASN A 45 -1.37 -4.60 -4.98
N LYS A 46 -2.20 -5.39 -4.27
CA LYS A 46 -2.82 -6.64 -4.79
C LYS A 46 -3.82 -6.43 -5.94
N LYS A 47 -4.15 -5.19 -6.32
CA LYS A 47 -5.27 -4.88 -7.21
C LYS A 47 -5.13 -5.35 -8.67
N ASN A 48 -3.98 -5.92 -9.04
CA ASN A 48 -3.70 -6.39 -10.41
C ASN A 48 -3.73 -7.93 -10.57
N GLU A 49 -3.83 -8.70 -9.49
CA GLU A 49 -3.92 -10.17 -9.55
C GLU A 49 -5.32 -10.62 -9.12
N ASP A 50 -6.02 -11.25 -10.06
CA ASP A 50 -7.30 -11.97 -9.94
C ASP A 50 -8.47 -11.32 -9.18
N LYS A 51 -9.57 -11.14 -9.93
CA LYS A 51 -10.86 -10.61 -9.45
C LYS A 51 -11.51 -11.45 -8.33
N ASN A 52 -11.01 -12.65 -8.04
CA ASN A 52 -11.58 -13.62 -7.10
C ASN A 52 -11.10 -13.51 -5.64
N VAL A 53 -10.13 -12.63 -5.30
CA VAL A 53 -9.49 -12.60 -3.96
C VAL A 53 -10.09 -11.57 -2.99
N GLN A 54 -11.21 -10.91 -3.36
CA GLN A 54 -11.68 -9.68 -2.70
C GLN A 54 -12.15 -9.82 -1.24
N GLY A 55 -12.26 -11.04 -0.68
CA GLY A 55 -12.85 -11.27 0.66
C GLY A 55 -11.89 -11.33 1.85
N ASN A 56 -10.60 -11.62 1.64
CA ASN A 56 -9.77 -12.11 2.77
C ASN A 56 -8.99 -11.01 3.52
N PHE A 57 -9.01 -9.75 3.04
CA PHE A 57 -8.24 -8.66 3.65
C PHE A 57 -8.61 -8.38 5.11
N LEU A 58 -9.90 -8.54 5.45
CA LEU A 58 -10.41 -8.28 6.79
C LEU A 58 -9.95 -9.36 7.77
N LEU A 59 -9.87 -10.60 7.30
CA LEU A 59 -9.35 -11.73 8.07
C LEU A 59 -7.83 -11.61 8.27
N GLU A 60 -7.09 -11.24 7.22
CA GLU A 60 -5.65 -10.93 7.31
C GLU A 60 -5.39 -9.79 8.31
N PHE A 61 -6.25 -8.75 8.34
CA PHE A 61 -6.15 -7.65 9.30
C PHE A 61 -6.40 -8.09 10.72
N PHE A 62 -7.49 -8.82 10.94
CA PHE A 62 -7.82 -9.27 12.27
C PHE A 62 -6.75 -10.22 12.82
N ALA A 63 -6.34 -11.22 12.03
CA ALA A 63 -5.33 -12.20 12.44
C ALA A 63 -3.98 -11.54 12.78
N ASN A 64 -3.47 -10.64 11.93
CA ASN A 64 -2.20 -9.96 12.17
C ASN A 64 -2.27 -9.00 13.37
N THR A 65 -3.38 -8.27 13.52
CA THR A 65 -3.55 -7.34 14.64
C THR A 65 -3.64 -8.08 15.96
N VAL A 66 -4.44 -9.15 16.03
CA VAL A 66 -4.54 -10.01 17.22
C VAL A 66 -3.19 -10.59 17.58
N MET A 67 -2.43 -11.10 16.60
CA MET A 67 -1.10 -11.65 16.85
C MET A 67 -0.12 -10.58 17.36
N ALA A 68 -0.16 -9.38 16.80
CA ALA A 68 0.67 -8.26 17.25
C ALA A 68 0.35 -7.83 18.69
N VAL A 69 -0.94 -7.67 19.01
CA VAL A 69 -1.40 -7.34 20.37
C VAL A 69 -1.03 -8.44 21.35
N PHE A 70 -1.21 -9.71 20.95
CA PHE A 70 -0.85 -10.88 21.76
C PHE A 70 0.65 -10.90 22.07
N LEU A 71 1.51 -10.73 21.07
CA LEU A 71 2.96 -10.68 21.27
C LEU A 71 3.40 -9.46 22.11
N ALA A 72 2.78 -8.30 21.90
CA ALA A 72 3.04 -7.13 22.73
C ALA A 72 2.65 -7.36 24.20
N ALA A 73 1.51 -8.03 24.44
CA ALA A 73 1.09 -8.43 25.78
C ALA A 73 2.04 -9.45 26.41
N LEU A 74 2.53 -10.43 25.64
CA LEU A 74 3.56 -11.35 26.12
C LEU A 74 4.86 -10.62 26.47
N GLY A 75 5.23 -9.59 25.71
CA GLY A 75 6.38 -8.74 26.00
C GLY A 75 6.29 -8.07 27.35
N GLN A 76 5.12 -7.53 27.68
CA GLN A 76 4.87 -6.93 28.99
C GLN A 76 5.03 -7.94 30.13
N LEU A 77 4.57 -9.19 29.95
CA LEU A 77 4.72 -10.24 30.96
C LEU A 77 6.19 -10.58 31.26
N ILE A 78 7.06 -10.50 30.26
CA ILE A 78 8.50 -10.79 30.41
C ILE A 78 9.36 -9.52 30.57
N ASN A 79 8.74 -8.35 30.76
CA ASN A 79 9.41 -7.04 30.82
C ASN A 79 10.30 -6.74 29.61
N PHE A 80 9.85 -7.13 28.41
CA PHE A 80 10.55 -6.90 27.13
C PHE A 80 9.68 -6.09 26.16
N GLU A 81 10.30 -5.14 25.46
CA GLU A 81 9.58 -4.14 24.65
C GLU A 81 9.19 -4.66 23.25
N LEU A 82 8.47 -5.79 23.20
CA LEU A 82 8.03 -6.41 21.94
C LEU A 82 7.17 -5.48 21.08
N SER A 83 6.39 -4.58 21.70
CA SER A 83 5.58 -3.59 20.98
C SER A 83 6.40 -2.78 19.98
N THR A 84 7.63 -2.41 20.35
CA THR A 84 8.51 -1.57 19.52
C THR A 84 9.09 -2.37 18.35
N ILE A 85 9.49 -3.62 18.59
CA ILE A 85 9.95 -4.54 17.53
C ILE A 85 8.83 -4.80 16.52
N ILE A 86 7.62 -5.07 17.01
CA ILE A 86 6.46 -5.34 16.17
C ILE A 86 6.08 -4.07 15.38
N ALA A 87 6.12 -2.90 16.01
CA ALA A 87 5.89 -1.63 15.33
C ALA A 87 6.91 -1.39 14.21
N PHE A 88 8.18 -1.74 14.43
CA PHE A 88 9.21 -1.69 13.39
C PHE A 88 8.90 -2.64 12.23
N VAL A 89 8.46 -3.87 12.51
CA VAL A 89 8.05 -4.83 11.46
C VAL A 89 6.89 -4.29 10.63
N PHE A 90 5.85 -3.74 11.25
CA PHE A 90 4.75 -3.09 10.50
C PHE A 90 5.24 -1.91 9.67
N THR A 91 6.09 -1.06 10.25
CA THR A 91 6.66 0.10 9.55
C THR A 91 7.48 -0.32 8.34
N TYR A 92 8.31 -1.35 8.47
CA TYR A 92 9.06 -1.92 7.35
C TYR A 92 8.13 -2.44 6.24
N ARG A 93 7.05 -3.13 6.61
CA ARG A 93 6.05 -3.64 5.65
C ARG A 93 5.32 -2.51 4.92
N ILE A 94 4.96 -1.44 5.64
CA ILE A 94 4.39 -0.22 5.06
C ILE A 94 5.32 0.36 3.98
N PHE A 95 6.61 0.54 4.29
CA PHE A 95 7.57 1.05 3.33
C PHE A 95 7.79 0.12 2.15
N LYS A 96 7.80 -1.20 2.39
CA LYS A 96 7.90 -2.21 1.33
C LYS A 96 6.73 -2.08 0.35
N ASN A 97 5.50 -2.10 0.86
CA ASN A 97 4.29 -1.98 0.04
C ASN A 97 4.26 -0.64 -0.70
N PHE A 98 4.66 0.45 -0.05
CA PHE A 98 4.74 1.76 -0.69
C PHE A 98 5.73 1.78 -1.85
N ARG A 99 6.93 1.20 -1.68
CA ARG A 99 7.93 1.11 -2.74
C ARG A 99 7.41 0.32 -3.94
N GLU A 100 6.67 -0.76 -3.70
CA GLU A 100 6.06 -1.56 -4.77
C GLU A 100 5.02 -0.75 -5.56
N ILE A 101 4.18 0.02 -4.87
CA ILE A 101 3.21 0.94 -5.51
C ILE A 101 3.93 1.99 -6.37
N VAL A 102 4.99 2.62 -5.85
CA VAL A 102 5.78 3.62 -6.60
C VAL A 102 6.45 2.99 -7.81
N ALA A 103 7.00 1.78 -7.67
CA ALA A 103 7.62 1.04 -8.77
C ALA A 103 6.60 0.69 -9.88
N ASP A 104 5.41 0.22 -9.51
CA ASP A 104 4.34 -0.07 -10.48
C ASP A 104 3.89 1.21 -11.21
N LEU A 105 3.74 2.31 -10.49
CA LEU A 105 3.39 3.61 -11.08
C LEU A 105 4.45 4.07 -12.08
N TYR A 106 5.73 4.00 -11.71
CA TYR A 106 6.84 4.37 -12.59
C TYR A 106 6.89 3.50 -13.85
N ARG A 107 6.70 2.19 -13.72
CA ARG A 107 6.63 1.26 -14.85
C ARG A 107 5.52 1.63 -15.83
N ARG A 108 4.30 1.88 -15.34
CA ARG A 108 3.15 2.28 -16.18
C ARG A 108 3.37 3.59 -16.90
N LEU A 109 4.02 4.56 -16.26
CA LEU A 109 4.36 5.85 -16.88
C LEU A 109 5.41 5.69 -17.99
N LYS A 110 6.42 4.85 -17.76
CA LYS A 110 7.45 4.55 -18.75
C LYS A 110 6.87 3.83 -19.98
N GLU A 111 6.04 2.81 -19.76
CA GLU A 111 5.37 2.06 -20.84
C GLU A 111 4.57 2.97 -21.76
N ARG A 112 3.75 3.87 -21.19
CA ARG A 112 2.96 4.85 -21.98
C ARG A 112 3.84 5.75 -22.85
N ARG A 113 4.98 6.19 -22.32
CA ARG A 113 5.93 7.03 -23.07
C ARG A 113 6.60 6.26 -24.19
N ASP A 114 6.98 5.01 -23.93
CA ASP A 114 7.70 4.18 -24.89
C ASP A 114 6.75 3.74 -26.03
N SER A 115 5.48 3.43 -25.73
CA SER A 115 4.44 3.19 -26.75
C SER A 115 4.16 4.43 -27.63
N ALA A 116 4.02 5.62 -27.03
CA ALA A 116 3.79 6.85 -27.79
C ALA A 116 4.98 7.20 -28.71
N ARG A 117 6.21 6.90 -28.29
CA ARG A 117 7.41 7.08 -29.12
C ARG A 117 7.45 6.08 -30.29
N ALA A 118 7.02 4.84 -30.07
CA ALA A 118 6.95 3.82 -31.12
C ALA A 118 5.99 4.24 -32.25
N GLU A 119 4.80 4.73 -31.87
CA GLU A 119 3.78 5.21 -32.82
C GLU A 119 4.28 6.40 -33.66
N ILE A 120 4.92 7.39 -33.04
CA ILE A 120 5.49 8.55 -33.76
C ILE A 120 6.57 8.10 -34.76
N ASN A 121 7.45 7.18 -34.36
CA ASN A 121 8.51 6.67 -35.22
C ASN A 121 7.94 5.90 -36.42
N GLU A 122 6.87 5.13 -36.23
CA GLU A 122 6.18 4.40 -37.29
C GLU A 122 5.53 5.34 -38.32
N VAL A 123 4.82 6.39 -37.85
CA VAL A 123 4.22 7.41 -38.72
C VAL A 123 5.28 8.18 -39.52
N THR A 124 6.39 8.55 -38.88
CA THR A 124 7.49 9.27 -39.53
C THR A 124 8.19 8.40 -40.58
N ALA A 125 8.35 7.10 -40.32
CA ALA A 125 8.92 6.14 -41.26
C ALA A 125 8.00 5.91 -42.48
N SER A 126 6.67 5.90 -42.28
CA SER A 126 5.70 5.77 -43.37
C SER A 126 5.71 6.97 -44.33
N HIS A 127 5.74 8.20 -43.81
CA HIS A 127 5.78 9.42 -44.64
C HIS A 127 7.12 9.60 -45.38
N GLY A 128 8.24 9.27 -44.74
CA GLY A 128 9.56 9.35 -45.40
C GLY A 128 9.74 8.35 -46.56
N GLY A 129 9.03 7.22 -46.53
CA GLY A 129 9.04 6.24 -47.62
C GLY A 129 8.26 6.68 -48.87
N GLU A 130 7.17 7.44 -48.70
CA GLU A 130 6.37 7.97 -49.82
C GLU A 130 7.08 9.11 -50.56
N GLU A 131 7.77 10.02 -49.85
CA GLU A 131 8.55 11.08 -50.48
C GLU A 131 9.75 10.56 -51.29
N ALA A 132 10.40 9.48 -50.82
CA ALA A 132 11.50 8.84 -51.53
C ALA A 132 11.04 8.11 -52.80
N LYS A 133 9.80 7.62 -52.84
CA LYS A 133 9.22 6.91 -53.98
C LYS A 133 8.68 7.86 -55.05
N ASN A 134 8.24 9.08 -54.68
CA ASN A 134 7.75 10.10 -55.61
C ASN A 134 8.88 10.91 -56.29
N LYS A 135 10.14 10.75 -55.83
CA LYS A 135 11.34 11.39 -56.40
C LYS A 135 12.08 10.53 -57.43
N LYS A 136 11.58 9.33 -57.75
CA LYS A 136 12.09 8.42 -58.79
C LYS A 136 11.08 8.31 -59.92
#